data_AF-A0A2E4KMT6-F1
#
_entry.id   AF-A0A2E4KMT6-F1
#
_cell.length_a   1.000
_cell.length_b   1.000
_cell.length_c   1.000
_cell.angle_alpha   90.00
_cell.angle_beta   90.00
_cell.angle_gamma   90.00
#
_symmetry.space_group_name_H-M   'P 1'
#
loop_
_entity.id
_entity.type
_entity.pdbx_description
1 polymer ?
#
loop_
_entity_poly.entity_id
_entity_poly.type
_entity_poly.pdbx_seq_one_letter_code
_entity_poly.pdbx_strand_id
1 'polypeptide(L)' 'NQPIGRLSSGAPSPCLDNTGIGIGYIAGVSEGDEVLIVASPRKSVRAVVVRPPFY' A
#
# COMPACT_ATOMS: atom_id res chain seq x y z
N ASN A 1 13.45 9.62 5.63
CA ASN A 1 12.57 8.43 5.51
C ASN A 1 13.34 7.28 4.92
N GLN A 2 13.48 6.20 5.68
CA GLN A 2 14.03 4.94 5.18
C GLN A 2 12.87 4.04 4.72
N PRO A 3 12.99 3.31 3.61
CA PRO A 3 11.95 2.38 3.18
C PRO A 3 11.78 1.26 4.22
N ILE A 4 10.54 0.98 4.59
CA ILE A 4 10.15 -0.09 5.54
C ILE A 4 9.78 -1.42 4.84
N GLY A 5 9.88 -1.46 3.51
CA GLY A 5 9.50 -2.60 2.70
C GLY A 5 9.33 -2.26 1.23
N ARG A 6 8.72 -3.19 0.47
CA ARG A 6 8.49 -3.06 -0.97
C ARG A 6 7.17 -3.73 -1.37
N LEU A 7 6.43 -3.08 -2.26
CA LEU A 7 5.29 -3.70 -2.95
C LEU A 7 5.77 -4.69 -4.02
N SER A 8 5.20 -5.90 -4.02
CA SER A 8 5.39 -6.91 -5.05
C SER A 8 4.41 -6.77 -6.20
N SER A 9 3.20 -6.25 -5.92
CA SER A 9 2.15 -6.05 -6.92
C SER A 9 1.23 -4.91 -6.51
N GLY A 10 0.51 -4.35 -7.48
CA GLY A 10 -0.55 -3.38 -7.24
C GLY A 10 -1.31 -3.02 -8.50
N ALA A 11 -2.58 -2.70 -8.34
CA ALA A 11 -3.51 -2.34 -9.41
C ALA A 11 -4.73 -1.60 -8.82
N PRO A 12 -5.47 -0.81 -9.62
CA PRO A 12 -6.80 -0.38 -9.22
C PRO A 12 -7.74 -1.59 -9.12
N SER A 13 -8.53 -1.66 -8.04
CA SER A 13 -9.55 -2.70 -7.87
C SER A 13 -10.92 -2.20 -8.36
N PRO A 14 -11.50 -2.77 -9.43
CA PRO A 14 -12.81 -2.37 -9.93
C PRO A 14 -13.94 -2.55 -8.91
N CYS A 15 -13.78 -3.52 -7.99
CA CYS A 15 -14.76 -3.82 -6.95
C CYS A 15 -14.67 -2.86 -5.75
N LEU A 16 -13.64 -2.01 -5.68
CA LEU A 16 -13.42 -1.04 -4.60
C LEU A 16 -13.40 0.38 -5.16
N ASP A 17 -14.34 0.72 -6.05
CA ASP A 17 -14.42 2.03 -6.71
C ASP A 17 -13.11 2.46 -7.41
N ASN A 18 -12.38 1.51 -7.97
CA ASN A 18 -11.05 1.68 -8.56
C ASN A 18 -9.97 2.17 -7.58
N THR A 19 -10.17 1.95 -6.29
CA THR A 19 -9.16 2.19 -5.25
C THR A 19 -7.90 1.39 -5.56
N GLY A 20 -6.74 2.05 -5.47
CA GLY A 20 -5.46 1.40 -5.65
C GLY A 20 -5.17 0.44 -4.49
N ILE A 21 -5.02 -0.85 -4.80
CA ILE A 21 -4.60 -1.88 -3.85
C ILE A 21 -3.21 -2.39 -4.21
N GLY A 22 -2.48 -2.87 -3.22
CA GLY A 22 -1.15 -3.44 -3.41
C GLY A 22 -0.80 -4.46 -2.34
N ILE A 23 0.00 -5.46 -2.72
CA ILE A 23 0.56 -6.46 -1.81
C ILE A 23 2.06 -6.24 -1.77
N GLY A 24 2.64 -6.38 -0.58
CA GLY A 24 4.07 -6.22 -0.38
C GLY A 24 4.56 -6.83 0.91
N TYR A 25 5.89 -6.91 1.00
CA TYR A 25 6.59 -7.28 2.21
C TYR A 25 7.00 -5.99 2.92
N ILE A 26 6.44 -5.75 4.08
CA ILE A 26 6.61 -4.55 4.90
C ILE A 26 6.75 -5.00 6.35
N ALA A 27 7.65 -4.36 7.09
CA ALA A 27 7.97 -4.73 8.47
C ALA A 27 7.70 -3.57 9.42
N GLY A 28 7.42 -3.91 10.69
CA GLY A 28 7.20 -2.90 11.74
C GLY A 28 5.91 -2.10 11.57
N VAL A 29 4.89 -2.68 10.92
CA VAL A 29 3.56 -2.10 10.74
C VAL A 29 2.49 -3.02 11.29
N SER A 30 1.39 -2.42 11.72
CA SER A 30 0.17 -3.08 12.15
C SER A 30 -0.99 -2.72 11.22
N GLU A 31 -2.03 -3.54 11.23
CA GLU A 31 -3.28 -3.22 10.54
C GLU A 31 -3.84 -1.89 11.05
N GLY A 32 -4.25 -1.02 10.12
CA GLY A 32 -4.71 0.35 10.39
C GLY A 32 -3.63 1.42 10.30
N ASP A 33 -2.34 1.07 10.26
CA ASP A 33 -1.27 2.05 10.14
C ASP A 33 -1.31 2.76 8.79
N GLU A 34 -1.08 4.08 8.81
CA GLU A 34 -0.95 4.86 7.58
C GLU A 34 0.51 4.91 7.14
N VAL A 35 0.77 4.52 5.88
CA VAL A 35 2.09 4.48 5.27
C VAL A 35 2.13 5.28 3.97
N LEU A 36 3.34 5.71 3.58
CA LEU A 36 3.57 6.34 2.29
C LEU A 36 4.10 5.33 1.28
N ILE A 37 3.34 5.13 0.21
CA ILE A 37 3.75 4.34 -0.96
C ILE A 37 4.39 5.28 -1.98
N VAL A 38 5.67 5.03 -2.27
CA VAL A 38 6.39 5.78 -3.31
C VAL A 38 6.07 5.15 -4.67
N ALA A 39 5.15 5.76 -5.41
CA ALA A 39 4.74 5.29 -6.75
C ALA A 39 5.72 5.75 -7.85
N SER A 40 6.40 6.87 -7.63
CA SER A 40 7.48 7.36 -8.50
C SER A 40 8.39 8.31 -7.71
N PRO A 41 9.57 8.72 -8.24
CA PRO A 41 10.46 9.67 -7.56
C PRO A 41 9.81 11.00 -7.16
N ARG A 42 8.67 11.34 -7.78
CA ARG A 42 7.94 12.61 -7.55
C ARG A 42 6.57 12.41 -6.92
N LYS A 43 6.08 11.17 -6.78
CA LYS A 43 4.72 10.89 -6.31
C LYS A 43 4.75 9.84 -5.21
N SER A 44 4.30 10.25 -4.03
CA SER A 44 3.96 9.35 -2.93
C SER A 44 2.46 9.42 -2.68
N VAL A 45 1.88 8.29 -2.31
CA VAL A 45 0.44 8.15 -2.03
C VAL A 45 0.29 7.60 -0.62
N ARG A 46 -0.65 8.13 0.15
CA ARG A 46 -0.98 7.57 1.47
C ARG A 46 -1.81 6.31 1.28
N ALA A 47 -1.51 5.29 2.07
CA ALA A 47 -2.23 4.03 2.08
C ALA A 47 -2.37 3.54 3.52
N VAL A 48 -3.41 2.75 3.77
CA VAL A 48 -3.63 2.09 5.07
C VAL A 48 -3.18 0.64 4.95
N VAL A 49 -2.44 0.16 5.94
CA VAL A 49 -2.07 -1.25 6.05
C VAL A 49 -3.31 -2.04 6.42
N VAL A 50 -3.65 -3.02 5.59
CA VAL A 50 -4.77 -3.95 5.83
C VAL A 50 -4.27 -5.38 5.79
N ARG A 51 -4.94 -6.27 6.53
CA ARG A 51 -4.67 -7.70 6.41
C ARG A 51 -5.52 -8.27 5.27
N PRO A 52 -4.92 -9.02 4.31
CA PRO A 52 -5.71 -9.63 3.25
C PRO A 52 -6.85 -10.50 3.80
N PRO A 53 -8.01 -10.53 3.12
CA PRO A 53 -8.29 -9.91 1.81
C PRO A 53 -8.63 -8.41 1.90
N PHE A 54 -8.73 -7.75 0.75
CA PHE A 54 -9.23 -6.37 0.66
C PHE A 54 -10.76 -6.36 0.67
N TYR A 55 -11.36 -5.36 1.34
CA TYR A 55 -12.81 -5.17 1.47
C TYR A 55 -13.22 -3.76 1.08
#